data_AF-A0A0C2N5U9-F1
#
_entry.id   AF-A0A0C2N5U9-F1
#
_cell.length_a   1.000
_cell.length_b   1.000
_cell.length_c   1.000
_cell.angle_alpha   90.00
_cell.angle_beta   90.00
_cell.angle_gamma   90.00
#
_symmetry.space_group_name_H-M   'P 1'
#
loop_
_entity.id
_entity.type
_entity.pdbx_description
1 polymer ?
#
loop_
_entity_poly.entity_id
_entity_poly.type
_entity_poly.pdbx_seq_one_letter_code
_entity_poly.pdbx_strand_id
1 'polypeptide(L)'
;MKSIDLQNMSSSILADSLDSLGYESSSPGPNPNLASFDIKTLFECPVCYNVITPPIRQCINGHPVCAKCICRLSACPTCRSTYEIQGRNLMMEKLSSIIDFPCRFSKFGCSRLAKGDSIERHEIKCRYQPYKCPYPGQVCSWEGMINEVLIFIIRFWITLKHLTPILQSNPVARLYLL
;
A
#
# COMPACT_ATOMS: atom_id res chain seq x y z
N MET A 1 -25.88 -30.14 -45.92
CA MET A 1 -24.65 -29.82 -45.16
C MET A 1 -23.60 -29.29 -46.13
N LYS A 2 -23.57 -27.97 -46.32
CA LYS A 2 -22.45 -27.22 -46.92
C LYS A 2 -22.42 -25.85 -46.26
N SER A 3 -21.23 -25.49 -45.81
CA SER A 3 -20.78 -24.26 -45.18
C SER A 3 -21.05 -23.03 -46.05
N ILE A 4 -21.34 -21.89 -45.41
CA ILE A 4 -21.29 -20.57 -46.05
C ILE A 4 -20.45 -19.66 -45.15
N ASP A 5 -19.30 -19.29 -45.69
CA ASP A 5 -18.39 -18.25 -45.23
C ASP A 5 -19.04 -16.86 -45.33
N LEU A 6 -18.81 -16.02 -44.32
CA LEU A 6 -19.07 -14.58 -44.41
C LEU A 6 -17.71 -13.85 -44.26
N GLN A 7 -17.04 -13.65 -45.40
CA GLN A 7 -15.97 -12.67 -45.54
C GLN A 7 -16.54 -11.37 -46.12
N ASN A 8 -16.25 -10.28 -45.41
CA ASN A 8 -15.99 -8.91 -45.87
C ASN A 8 -16.93 -8.26 -46.90
N MET A 9 -17.62 -7.19 -46.48
CA MET A 9 -17.70 -5.96 -47.28
C MET A 9 -17.78 -4.68 -46.40
N SER A 10 -16.67 -3.95 -46.43
CA SER A 10 -16.51 -2.48 -46.47
C SER A 10 -17.28 -1.55 -45.53
N SER A 11 -16.48 -0.93 -44.65
CA SER A 11 -16.53 0.45 -44.16
C SER A 11 -17.06 1.49 -45.17
N SER A 12 -18.21 2.12 -44.88
CA SER A 12 -18.62 3.43 -45.46
C SER A 12 -19.92 4.03 -44.88
N ILE A 13 -20.35 3.70 -43.66
CA ILE A 13 -21.57 4.30 -43.08
C ILE A 13 -21.34 4.78 -41.65
N LEU A 14 -20.44 5.76 -41.45
CA LEU A 14 -20.41 6.64 -40.27
C LEU A 14 -19.53 7.87 -40.56
N ALA A 15 -19.85 8.67 -41.58
CA ALA A 15 -19.06 9.89 -41.88
C ALA A 15 -19.85 11.14 -42.30
N ASP A 16 -21.18 11.12 -42.43
CA ASP A 16 -21.91 12.26 -43.05
C ASP A 16 -23.03 12.87 -42.18
N SER A 17 -22.84 13.09 -40.87
CA SER A 17 -23.89 13.77 -40.06
C SER A 17 -23.40 14.60 -38.86
N LEU A 18 -22.31 15.35 -38.97
CA LEU A 18 -21.94 16.34 -37.93
C LEU A 18 -21.42 17.65 -38.54
N ASP A 19 -22.25 18.38 -39.28
CA ASP A 19 -21.87 19.69 -39.82
C ASP A 19 -23.02 20.72 -39.84
N SER A 20 -23.79 20.84 -38.75
CA SER A 20 -24.88 21.84 -38.67
C SER A 20 -25.19 22.41 -37.28
N LEU A 21 -24.30 22.31 -36.30
CA LEU A 21 -24.39 23.14 -35.09
C LEU A 21 -23.02 23.78 -34.85
N GLY A 22 -22.87 25.03 -35.30
CA GLY A 22 -21.72 25.88 -35.04
C GLY A 22 -21.59 26.20 -33.55
N TYR A 23 -21.09 25.25 -32.78
CA TYR A 23 -20.58 25.46 -31.43
C TYR A 23 -19.08 25.75 -31.55
N GLU A 24 -18.72 27.04 -31.51
CA GLU A 24 -17.34 27.44 -31.33
C GLU A 24 -16.80 26.86 -30.02
N SER A 25 -15.78 26.04 -30.17
CA SER A 25 -15.01 25.41 -29.10
C SER A 25 -14.22 26.45 -28.31
N SER A 26 -14.77 26.95 -27.21
CA SER A 26 -13.98 27.53 -26.12
C SER A 26 -13.91 26.53 -24.96
N SER A 27 -13.25 25.39 -25.19
CA SER A 27 -12.83 24.51 -24.10
C SER A 27 -11.76 25.25 -23.29
N PRO A 28 -11.95 25.52 -21.99
CA PRO A 28 -10.84 25.94 -21.15
C PRO A 28 -9.80 24.82 -21.23
N GLY A 29 -8.60 25.14 -21.71
CA GLY A 29 -7.47 24.20 -21.66
C GLY A 29 -7.30 23.64 -20.25
N PRO A 30 -6.75 22.43 -20.09
CA PRO A 30 -6.60 21.82 -18.77
C PRO A 30 -5.89 22.79 -17.83
N ASN A 31 -6.61 23.24 -16.80
CA ASN A 31 -6.07 24.12 -15.78
C ASN A 31 -4.86 23.40 -15.14
N PRO A 32 -3.64 23.97 -15.18
CA PRO A 32 -2.45 23.34 -14.62
C PRO A 32 -2.50 23.17 -13.09
N ASN A 33 -3.55 23.67 -12.44
CA ASN A 33 -3.83 23.52 -11.01
C ASN A 33 -4.84 22.41 -10.67
N LEU A 34 -5.28 21.60 -11.65
CA LEU A 34 -5.95 20.35 -11.32
C LEU A 34 -4.86 19.36 -10.89
N ALA A 35 -4.51 19.39 -9.60
CA ALA A 35 -3.65 18.38 -8.98
C ALA A 35 -4.09 17.02 -9.51
N SER A 36 -3.20 16.35 -10.23
CA SER A 36 -3.43 15.00 -10.74
C SER A 36 -3.83 14.14 -9.55
N PHE A 37 -5.12 13.84 -9.43
CA PHE A 37 -5.61 13.04 -8.33
C PHE A 37 -5.03 11.64 -8.50
N ASP A 38 -4.03 11.29 -7.69
CA ASP A 38 -3.45 9.96 -7.74
C ASP A 38 -4.43 8.99 -7.08
N ILE A 39 -5.19 8.29 -7.92
CA ILE A 39 -6.18 7.29 -7.53
C ILE A 39 -5.60 6.23 -6.60
N LYS A 40 -4.27 6.01 -6.59
CA LYS A 40 -3.60 5.05 -5.71
C LYS A 40 -3.72 5.44 -4.23
N THR A 41 -3.80 6.74 -3.94
CA THR A 41 -3.95 7.25 -2.56
C THR A 41 -5.27 6.81 -1.92
N LEU A 42 -6.31 6.54 -2.72
CA LEU A 42 -7.58 5.98 -2.24
C LEU A 42 -7.45 4.57 -1.68
N PHE A 43 -6.37 3.86 -2.03
CA PHE A 43 -6.06 2.53 -1.54
C PHE A 43 -5.13 2.56 -0.34
N GLU A 44 -4.89 3.68 0.32
CA GLU A 44 -4.06 3.71 1.53
C GLU A 44 -4.89 3.50 2.79
N CYS A 45 -4.44 2.58 3.65
CA CYS A 45 -5.09 2.34 4.93
C CYS A 45 -4.81 3.51 5.89
N PRO A 46 -5.83 4.18 6.47
CA PRO A 46 -5.61 5.31 7.38
C PRO A 46 -4.95 4.92 8.70
N VAL A 47 -4.75 3.62 8.96
CA VAL A 47 -4.16 3.10 10.20
C VAL A 47 -2.70 2.70 10.01
N CYS A 48 -2.40 1.93 8.97
CA CYS A 48 -1.05 1.40 8.74
C CYS A 48 -0.32 2.02 7.56
N TYR A 49 -0.98 2.91 6.80
CA TYR A 49 -0.44 3.61 5.63
C TYR A 49 0.10 2.68 4.54
N ASN A 50 -0.41 1.44 4.50
CA ASN A 50 -0.12 0.48 3.45
C ASN A 50 -1.22 0.48 2.42
N VAL A 51 -0.88 0.05 1.20
CA VAL A 51 -1.87 -0.28 0.17
C VAL A 51 -2.82 -1.34 0.72
N ILE A 52 -4.12 -1.06 0.64
CA ILE A 52 -5.21 -1.91 1.05
C ILE A 52 -5.44 -2.94 -0.07
N THR A 53 -5.17 -4.19 0.25
CA THR A 53 -5.41 -5.33 -0.64
C THR A 53 -6.73 -6.04 -0.30
N PRO A 54 -7.35 -6.75 -1.26
CA PRO A 54 -8.50 -7.60 -0.98
C PRO A 54 -8.20 -8.64 0.13
N PRO A 55 -9.15 -8.90 1.06
CA PRO A 55 -10.47 -8.30 1.16
C PRO A 55 -10.45 -6.87 1.72
N ILE A 56 -11.04 -5.92 0.98
CA ILE A 56 -11.08 -4.51 1.36
C ILE A 56 -12.31 -4.30 2.24
N ARG A 57 -12.12 -3.83 3.47
CA ARG A 57 -13.20 -3.61 4.44
C ARG A 57 -13.63 -2.15 4.40
N GLN A 58 -14.87 -1.87 4.77
CA GLN A 58 -15.37 -0.50 4.86
C GLN A 58 -16.32 -0.33 6.04
N CYS A 59 -16.43 0.91 6.53
CA CYS A 59 -17.50 1.27 7.45
C CYS A 59 -18.84 1.45 6.71
N ILE A 60 -19.92 1.70 7.45
CA ILE A 60 -21.26 1.93 6.87
C ILE A 60 -21.31 3.13 5.90
N ASN A 61 -20.41 4.10 6.09
CA ASN A 61 -20.27 5.27 5.22
C ASN A 61 -19.27 5.06 4.05
N GLY A 62 -18.73 3.85 3.88
CA GLY A 62 -17.88 3.51 2.73
C GLY A 62 -16.38 3.82 2.86
N HIS A 63 -15.89 4.28 4.01
CA HIS A 63 -14.45 4.54 4.19
C HIS A 63 -13.64 3.23 4.28
N PRO A 64 -12.63 3.03 3.43
CA PRO A 64 -11.91 1.77 3.35
C PRO A 64 -10.86 1.61 4.46
N VAL A 65 -10.69 0.38 4.95
CA VAL A 65 -9.64 -0.04 5.90
C VAL A 65 -9.20 -1.46 5.53
N CYS A 66 -7.92 -1.79 5.75
CA CYS A 66 -7.44 -3.15 5.49
C CYS A 66 -7.95 -4.17 6.51
N ALA A 67 -8.07 -5.42 6.09
CA ALA A 67 -8.55 -6.52 6.93
C ALA A 67 -7.72 -6.73 8.21
N LYS A 68 -6.42 -6.39 8.19
CA LYS A 68 -5.55 -6.51 9.37
C LYS A 68 -5.85 -5.44 10.43
N CYS A 69 -6.17 -4.22 10.00
CA CYS A 69 -6.38 -3.09 10.90
C CYS A 69 -7.79 -3.08 11.50
N ILE A 70 -8.81 -3.50 10.75
CA ILE A 70 -10.21 -3.44 11.23
C ILE A 70 -10.43 -4.25 12.51
N CYS A 71 -9.73 -5.38 12.69
CA CYS A 71 -9.85 -6.22 13.88
C CYS A 71 -9.42 -5.53 15.19
N ARG A 72 -8.74 -4.38 15.10
CA ARG A 72 -8.24 -3.59 16.24
C ARG A 72 -9.03 -2.30 16.46
N LEU A 73 -10.11 -2.07 15.71
CA LEU A 73 -10.88 -0.83 15.72
C LEU A 73 -12.30 -1.08 16.20
N SER A 74 -12.80 -0.21 17.09
CA SER A 74 -14.22 -0.14 17.45
C SER A 74 -15.01 0.82 16.56
N ALA A 75 -14.34 1.82 15.97
CA ALA A 75 -14.94 2.85 15.14
C ALA A 75 -14.07 3.23 13.94
N CYS A 76 -14.70 3.78 12.91
CA CYS A 76 -14.03 4.25 11.70
C CYS A 76 -13.05 5.41 12.01
N PRO A 77 -11.77 5.32 11.60
CA PRO A 77 -10.80 6.41 11.80
C PRO A 77 -11.20 7.73 11.12
N THR A 78 -11.96 7.65 10.02
CA THR A 78 -12.35 8.81 9.22
C THR A 78 -13.62 9.48 9.72
N CYS A 79 -14.70 8.72 9.93
CA CYS A 79 -16.02 9.28 10.25
C CYS A 79 -16.57 8.86 11.62
N ARG A 80 -15.82 8.09 12.41
CA ARG A 80 -16.17 7.66 13.78
C ARG A 80 -17.43 6.78 13.90
N SER A 81 -18.03 6.34 12.80
CA SER A 81 -19.11 5.35 12.82
C SER A 81 -18.62 4.01 13.39
N THR A 82 -19.44 3.34 14.18
CA THR A 82 -19.16 2.01 14.73
C THR A 82 -19.07 0.95 13.62
N TYR A 83 -18.28 -0.09 13.84
CA TYR A 83 -18.18 -1.25 12.94
C TYR A 83 -19.18 -2.35 13.30
N GLU A 84 -20.44 -1.99 13.59
CA GLU A 84 -21.50 -2.95 13.94
C GLU A 84 -21.75 -3.98 12.84
N ILE A 85 -21.68 -3.55 11.58
CA ILE A 85 -21.73 -4.42 10.41
C ILE A 85 -20.47 -4.16 9.58
N GLN A 86 -19.64 -5.20 9.42
CA GLN A 86 -18.40 -5.09 8.65
C GLN A 86 -18.61 -5.55 7.20
N GLY A 87 -18.84 -4.60 6.30
CA GLY A 87 -18.97 -4.85 4.86
C GLY A 87 -17.63 -5.02 4.14
N ARG A 88 -17.64 -5.72 3.00
CA ARG A 88 -16.54 -5.67 2.01
C ARG A 88 -16.84 -4.61 0.96
N ASN A 89 -15.82 -3.88 0.54
CA ASN A 89 -15.91 -2.94 -0.57
C ASN A 89 -15.53 -3.66 -1.88
N LEU A 90 -16.51 -4.36 -2.46
CA LEU A 90 -16.30 -5.15 -3.69
C LEU A 90 -15.89 -4.29 -4.89
N MET A 91 -16.31 -3.01 -4.93
CA MET A 91 -15.93 -2.09 -5.98
C MET A 91 -14.44 -1.76 -5.90
N MET A 92 -13.94 -1.41 -4.72
CA MET A 92 -12.51 -1.17 -4.51
C MET A 92 -11.68 -2.43 -4.78
N GLU A 93 -12.18 -3.62 -4.44
CA GLU A 93 -11.48 -4.86 -4.78
C GLU A 93 -11.32 -5.05 -6.29
N LYS A 94 -12.38 -4.78 -7.08
CA LYS A 94 -12.33 -4.80 -8.55
C LYS A 94 -11.38 -3.73 -9.10
N LEU A 95 -11.38 -2.54 -8.53
CA LEU A 95 -10.45 -1.48 -8.94
C LEU A 95 -8.99 -1.85 -8.60
N SER A 96 -8.75 -2.49 -7.45
CA SER A 96 -7.41 -2.92 -7.06
C SER A 96 -6.81 -3.96 -8.02
N SER A 97 -7.65 -4.75 -8.70
CA SER A 97 -7.17 -5.77 -9.64
C SER A 97 -6.74 -5.21 -11.00
N ILE A 98 -7.12 -3.97 -11.33
CA ILE A 98 -6.78 -3.32 -12.60
C ILE A 98 -5.68 -2.26 -12.45
N ILE A 99 -5.54 -1.64 -11.28
CA ILE A 99 -4.54 -0.61 -10.98
C ILE A 99 -3.20 -1.23 -10.55
N ASP A 100 -2.10 -0.70 -11.07
CA ASP A 100 -0.73 -1.03 -10.65
C ASP A 100 -0.27 -0.16 -9.48
N PHE A 101 0.07 -0.82 -8.38
CA PHE A 101 0.61 -0.18 -7.18
C PHE A 101 2.13 -0.34 -7.11
N PRO A 102 2.87 0.72 -6.77
CA PRO A 102 4.30 0.61 -6.49
C PRO A 102 4.54 -0.12 -5.18
N CYS A 103 5.61 -0.91 -5.14
CA CYS A 103 6.09 -1.51 -3.90
C CYS A 103 6.39 -0.43 -2.86
N ARG A 104 5.95 -0.62 -1.61
CA ARG A 104 6.24 0.31 -0.51
C ARG A 104 7.74 0.53 -0.25
N PHE A 105 8.58 -0.40 -0.72
CA PHE A 105 10.04 -0.29 -0.66
C PHE A 105 10.65 0.37 -1.91
N SER A 106 9.84 1.09 -2.70
CA SER A 106 10.34 1.81 -3.88
C SER A 106 11.40 2.85 -3.54
N LYS A 107 11.26 3.53 -2.39
CA LYS A 107 12.27 4.43 -1.82
C LYS A 107 13.63 3.76 -1.55
N PHE A 108 13.66 2.44 -1.39
CA PHE A 108 14.87 1.66 -1.17
C PHE A 108 15.41 1.03 -2.46
N GLY A 109 14.82 1.33 -3.62
CA GLY A 109 15.26 0.86 -4.93
C GLY A 109 14.39 -0.22 -5.56
N CYS A 110 13.25 -0.57 -4.97
CA CYS A 110 12.33 -1.51 -5.59
C CYS A 110 11.53 -0.84 -6.74
N SER A 111 11.71 -1.31 -7.97
CA SER A 111 10.94 -0.84 -9.14
C SER A 111 9.71 -1.70 -9.45
N ARG A 112 9.33 -2.63 -8.56
CA ARG A 112 8.21 -3.54 -8.81
C ARG A 112 6.88 -2.79 -8.72
N LEU A 113 6.07 -2.97 -9.77
CA LEU A 113 4.65 -2.65 -9.80
C LEU A 113 3.83 -3.95 -9.76
N ALA A 114 2.72 -3.96 -9.03
CA ALA A 114 1.82 -5.11 -8.97
C ALA A 114 0.38 -4.71 -8.61
N LYS A 115 -0.58 -5.59 -8.90
CA LYS A 115 -2.03 -5.34 -8.74
C LYS A 115 -2.62 -6.12 -7.57
N GLY A 116 -3.68 -5.61 -6.96
CA GLY A 116 -4.47 -6.32 -5.94
C GLY A 116 -3.63 -6.92 -4.83
N ASP A 117 -3.86 -8.18 -4.50
CA ASP A 117 -3.12 -8.91 -3.45
C ASP A 117 -1.69 -9.30 -3.86
N SER A 118 -1.34 -9.21 -5.14
CA SER A 118 0.00 -9.56 -5.62
C SER A 118 1.09 -8.60 -5.13
N ILE A 119 0.73 -7.35 -4.82
CA ILE A 119 1.66 -6.38 -4.23
C ILE A 119 2.06 -6.80 -2.81
N GLU A 120 1.09 -7.21 -1.99
CA GLU A 120 1.34 -7.66 -0.62
C GLU A 120 2.21 -8.93 -0.62
N ARG A 121 1.91 -9.88 -1.51
CA ARG A 121 2.72 -11.10 -1.68
C ARG A 121 4.17 -10.79 -2.07
N HIS A 122 4.38 -9.77 -2.90
CA HIS A 122 5.72 -9.30 -3.25
C HIS A 122 6.42 -8.65 -2.04
N GLU A 123 5.74 -7.77 -1.32
CA GLU A 123 6.32 -7.01 -0.22
C GLU A 123 6.82 -7.89 0.93
N ILE A 124 6.17 -9.03 1.20
CA ILE A 124 6.60 -10.00 2.21
C ILE A 124 7.99 -10.59 1.91
N LYS A 125 8.36 -10.69 0.62
CA LYS A 125 9.61 -11.30 0.15
C LYS A 125 10.46 -10.32 -0.65
N CYS A 126 10.25 -9.02 -0.46
CA CYS A 126 10.93 -8.01 -1.26
C CYS A 126 12.40 -7.91 -0.85
N ARG A 127 13.32 -8.03 -1.81
CA ARG A 127 14.77 -7.91 -1.55
C ARG A 127 15.21 -6.53 -1.03
N TYR A 128 14.38 -5.51 -1.23
CA TYR A 128 14.63 -4.13 -0.82
C TYR A 128 13.96 -3.80 0.53
N GLN A 129 13.32 -4.79 1.16
CA GLN A 129 12.79 -4.64 2.51
C GLN A 129 13.95 -4.43 3.49
N PRO A 130 13.90 -3.39 4.35
CA PRO A 130 14.86 -3.23 5.43
C PRO A 130 14.85 -4.40 6.41
N TYR A 131 16.02 -4.80 6.88
CA TYR A 131 16.19 -5.77 7.94
C TYR A 131 15.81 -5.15 9.28
N LYS A 132 15.11 -5.93 10.10
CA LYS A 132 14.87 -5.58 11.50
C LYS A 132 16.06 -5.97 12.36
N CYS A 133 16.09 -5.43 13.58
CA CYS A 133 17.09 -5.77 14.58
C CYS A 133 17.28 -7.30 14.71
N PRO A 134 18.51 -7.82 14.58
CA PRO A 134 18.80 -9.25 14.60
C PRO A 134 18.67 -9.90 15.99
N TYR A 135 18.39 -9.11 17.03
CA TYR A 135 18.24 -9.56 18.41
C TYR A 135 16.76 -9.57 18.83
N PRO A 136 16.01 -10.66 18.58
CA PRO A 136 14.64 -10.79 19.04
C PRO A 136 14.61 -10.81 20.58
N GLY A 137 13.74 -9.99 21.20
CA GLY A 137 13.55 -9.95 22.65
C GLY A 137 14.19 -8.76 23.38
N GLN A 138 14.92 -7.90 22.67
CA GLN A 138 15.37 -6.60 23.19
C GLN A 138 14.46 -5.47 22.66
N VAL A 139 14.34 -4.37 23.40
CA VAL A 139 13.63 -3.16 22.95
C VAL A 139 14.52 -2.43 21.92
N CYS A 140 14.65 -3.02 20.74
CA CYS A 140 15.51 -2.55 19.66
C CYS A 140 14.64 -2.17 18.45
N SER A 141 14.54 -0.87 18.19
CA SER A 141 13.77 -0.32 17.06
C SER A 141 14.60 -0.11 15.79
N TRP A 142 15.81 -0.71 15.73
CA TRP A 142 16.68 -0.55 14.57
C TRP A 142 16.11 -1.27 13.34
N GLU A 143 16.08 -0.56 12.23
CA GLU A 143 15.78 -1.06 10.90
C GLU A 143 16.79 -0.46 9.91
N GLY A 144 17.28 -1.26 8.96
CA GLY A 144 18.27 -0.80 7.99
C GLY A 144 18.51 -1.75 6.84
N MET A 145 19.28 -1.32 5.84
CA MET A 145 19.67 -2.18 4.72
C MET A 145 20.71 -3.23 5.14
N ILE A 146 20.88 -4.29 4.35
CA ILE A 146 21.84 -5.37 4.66
C ILE A 146 23.26 -4.85 4.91
N ASN A 147 23.69 -3.82 4.19
CA ASN A 147 25.01 -3.19 4.34
C ASN A 147 25.18 -2.49 5.70
N GLU A 148 24.07 -2.06 6.30
CA GLU A 148 24.05 -1.37 7.59
C GLU A 148 23.94 -2.36 8.76
N VAL A 149 23.49 -3.59 8.51
CA VAL A 149 23.33 -4.63 9.55
C VAL A 149 24.67 -4.93 10.23
N LEU A 150 25.75 -5.10 9.47
CA LEU A 150 27.07 -5.40 10.05
C LEU A 150 27.58 -4.24 10.90
N ILE A 151 27.39 -3.00 10.44
CA ILE A 151 27.74 -1.80 11.20
C ILE A 151 26.93 -1.73 12.49
N PHE A 152 25.62 -2.01 12.43
CA PHE A 152 24.75 -2.05 13.58
C PHE A 152 25.20 -3.11 14.59
N ILE A 153 25.52 -4.33 14.15
CA ILE A 153 26.01 -5.40 15.01
C ILE A 153 27.30 -4.97 15.70
N ILE A 154 28.31 -4.47 14.98
CA ILE A 154 29.59 -4.04 15.58
C ILE A 154 29.36 -2.96 16.64
N ARG A 155 28.51 -1.95 16.34
CA ARG A 155 28.20 -0.87 17.29
C ARG A 155 27.43 -1.38 18.50
N PHE A 156 26.44 -2.25 18.30
CA PHE A 156 25.63 -2.83 19.37
C PHE A 156 26.46 -3.71 20.30
N TRP A 157 27.39 -4.53 19.77
CA TRP A 157 28.34 -5.31 20.56
C TRP A 157 29.28 -4.42 21.39
N ILE A 158 29.77 -3.31 20.84
CA ILE A 158 30.60 -2.35 21.57
C ILE A 158 29.78 -1.70 22.71
N THR A 159 28.55 -1.25 22.44
CA THR A 159 27.68 -0.64 23.47
C THR A 159 27.27 -1.63 24.57
N LEU A 160 27.01 -2.91 24.24
CA LEU A 160 26.70 -3.92 25.25
C LEU A 160 27.92 -4.28 26.11
N LYS A 161 29.14 -4.33 25.53
CA LYS A 161 30.40 -4.49 26.30
C LYS A 161 30.71 -3.31 27.22
N HIS A 162 30.25 -2.10 26.90
CA HIS A 162 30.37 -0.93 27.77
C HIS A 162 29.23 -0.79 28.80
N LEU A 163 28.12 -1.51 28.65
CA LEU A 163 27.02 -1.58 29.63
C LEU A 163 27.18 -2.71 30.66
N THR A 164 27.95 -3.76 30.35
CA THR A 164 28.28 -4.83 31.30
C THR A 164 28.96 -4.35 32.61
N PRO A 165 29.83 -3.33 32.63
CA PRO A 165 30.39 -2.80 33.88
C PRO A 165 29.37 -2.00 34.71
N ILE A 166 28.36 -1.38 34.08
CA ILE A 166 27.38 -0.51 34.76
C ILE A 166 26.28 -1.34 35.43
N LEU A 167 25.90 -2.48 34.84
CA LEU A 167 24.91 -3.40 35.42
C LEU A 167 25.50 -4.28 36.54
N GLN A 168 26.82 -4.48 36.58
CA GLN A 168 27.48 -5.20 37.68
C GLN A 168 27.72 -4.34 38.93
N SER A 169 27.65 -3.01 38.83
CA SER A 169 27.83 -2.10 39.97
C SER A 169 26.52 -1.64 40.62
N ASN A 170 25.34 -2.01 40.10
CA ASN A 170 24.06 -1.54 40.60
C ASN A 170 23.17 -2.70 41.09
N PRO A 171 22.98 -2.88 42.42
CA PRO A 171 22.20 -3.98 42.97
C PRO A 171 20.69 -3.91 42.68
N VAL A 172 20.19 -2.79 42.13
CA VAL A 172 18.75 -2.60 41.83
C VAL A 172 18.34 -3.15 40.46
N ALA A 173 19.29 -3.29 39.52
CA ALA A 173 19.01 -3.76 38.16
C ALA A 173 18.62 -5.25 38.06
N ARG A 174 18.75 -6.01 39.16
CA ARG A 174 18.43 -7.45 39.24
C ARG A 174 16.93 -7.76 39.29
N LEU A 175 16.07 -6.76 39.47
CA LEU A 175 14.61 -6.93 39.59
C LEU A 175 13.85 -6.84 38.25
N TYR A 176 14.49 -6.44 37.15
CA TYR A 176 13.84 -6.28 35.84
C TYR A 176 14.16 -7.40 34.83
N LEU A 177 14.77 -8.50 35.29
CA LEU A 177 15.13 -9.68 34.45
C LEU A 177 14.49 -10.99 34.96
N LEU A 178 13.26 -10.92 35.49
CA LEU A 178 12.33 -12.04 35.61
C LEU A 178 11.13 -11.78 34.72
#